data_AF-A0A258R4Q6-F1
#
_entry.id   AF-A0A258R4Q6-F1
#
_cell.length_a   1.000
_cell.length_b   1.000
_cell.length_c   1.000
_cell.angle_alpha   90.00
_cell.angle_beta   90.00
_cell.angle_gamma   90.00
#
_symmetry.space_group_name_H-M   'P 1'
#
loop_
_entity.id
_entity.type
_entity.pdbx_description
1 polymer ?
#
loop_
_entity_poly.entity_id
_entity_poly.type
_entity_poly.pdbx_seq_one_letter_code
_entity_poly.pdbx_strand_id
1 'polypeptide(L)'
;MAAMTPARKRIAIAIVVLGGALIAERVIELRGADEPVVEAAAPRRVRSAAATNEGHGGATALRFDRLEDRQHALDAANESARTAPSPLFGATNWTPVASEAPPPPPPKPVAPPFPYAYMGKLLEDGVLTAFFTQGNRVIPVKAGDTVDAVFRVDQMTNQNMKLTYLPLNETQVLVLGNTP
;
A
#
# COMPACT_ATOMS: atom_id res chain seq x y z
N MET A 1 -10.58 19.29 -63.43
CA MET A 1 -9.20 18.78 -63.58
C MET A 1 -8.25 19.97 -63.61
N ALA A 2 -7.63 20.30 -62.48
CA ALA A 2 -6.66 21.38 -62.36
C ALA A 2 -5.32 20.79 -61.87
N ALA A 3 -4.25 21.08 -62.61
CA ALA A 3 -2.95 20.45 -62.51
C ALA A 3 -2.20 20.84 -61.22
N MET A 4 -1.65 19.83 -60.52
CA MET A 4 -0.76 20.00 -59.38
C MET A 4 0.68 20.29 -59.84
N THR A 5 1.33 21.26 -59.17
CA THR A 5 2.72 21.64 -59.43
C THR A 5 3.73 20.73 -58.68
N PRO A 6 4.85 20.34 -59.31
CA PRO A 6 5.72 19.23 -58.87
C PRO A 6 6.79 19.58 -57.82
N ALA A 7 6.69 20.71 -57.12
CA ALA A 7 7.80 21.21 -56.28
C ALA A 7 7.81 20.67 -54.83
N ARG A 8 6.72 20.07 -54.33
CA ARG A 8 6.61 19.66 -52.91
C ARG A 8 6.95 18.20 -52.62
N LYS A 9 7.21 17.39 -53.65
CA LYS A 9 7.43 15.93 -53.50
C LYS A 9 8.87 15.53 -53.13
N ARG A 10 9.83 16.46 -53.22
CA ARG A 10 11.26 16.16 -52.97
C ARG A 10 11.70 16.33 -51.51
N ILE A 11 10.94 17.06 -50.69
CA ILE A 11 11.31 17.33 -49.28
C ILE A 11 10.83 16.22 -48.34
N ALA A 12 9.81 15.45 -48.73
CA ALA A 12 9.21 14.42 -47.89
C ALA A 12 10.01 13.11 -47.77
N ILE A 13 11.09 12.92 -48.54
CA ILE A 13 11.84 11.64 -48.58
C ILE A 13 13.06 11.65 -47.64
N ALA A 14 13.51 12.81 -47.14
CA ALA A 14 14.74 12.91 -46.36
C ALA A 14 14.59 12.67 -44.83
N ILE A 15 13.37 12.64 -44.27
CA ILE A 15 13.18 12.58 -42.80
C ILE A 15 12.82 11.17 -42.29
N VAL A 16 12.51 10.20 -43.17
CA VAL A 16 12.00 8.88 -42.76
C VAL A 16 13.12 7.82 -42.50
N VAL A 17 14.40 8.13 -42.74
CA VAL A 17 15.49 7.13 -42.64
C VAL A 17 16.36 7.25 -41.38
N LEU A 18 16.16 8.27 -40.52
CA LEU A 18 17.11 8.57 -39.42
C LEU A 18 16.58 8.39 -37.98
N GLY A 19 15.60 7.50 -37.75
CA GLY A 19 14.99 7.32 -36.42
C GLY A 19 14.73 5.89 -35.99
N GLY A 20 15.40 4.91 -36.60
CA GLY A 20 15.22 3.49 -36.31
C GLY A 20 16.53 2.79 -35.98
N ALA A 21 17.10 3.05 -34.79
CA ALA A 21 18.12 2.20 -34.17
C ALA A 21 18.32 2.61 -32.70
N LEU A 22 18.51 1.61 -31.82
CA LEU A 22 18.87 1.67 -30.39
C LEU A 22 17.69 1.93 -29.44
N ILE A 23 17.16 0.89 -28.77
CA ILE A 23 17.49 0.50 -27.38
C ILE A 23 16.88 -0.90 -27.13
N ALA A 24 17.66 -1.94 -27.36
CA ALA A 24 17.54 -3.21 -26.62
C ALA A 24 18.74 -3.28 -25.66
N GLU A 25 18.65 -4.14 -24.64
CA GLU A 25 19.80 -4.69 -23.90
C GLU A 25 20.26 -3.96 -22.62
N ARG A 26 19.66 -4.30 -21.47
CA ARG A 26 20.40 -4.41 -20.18
C ARG A 26 19.83 -5.51 -19.28
N VAL A 27 20.32 -6.73 -19.54
CA VAL A 27 20.44 -7.83 -18.58
C VAL A 27 21.93 -7.93 -18.24
N ILE A 28 22.27 -8.12 -16.95
CA ILE A 28 23.45 -8.81 -16.37
C ILE A 28 23.75 -8.24 -14.96
N GLU A 29 23.44 -9.08 -13.99
CA GLU A 29 24.17 -9.49 -12.77
C GLU A 29 25.36 -8.65 -12.24
N LEU A 30 25.33 -8.42 -10.91
CA LEU A 30 26.47 -8.36 -9.97
C LEU A 30 25.91 -8.57 -8.55
N ARG A 31 25.95 -9.79 -8.00
CA ARG A 31 27.00 -10.34 -7.12
C ARG A 31 27.17 -9.56 -5.80
N GLY A 32 26.79 -10.17 -4.68
CA GLY A 32 27.15 -9.70 -3.33
C GLY A 32 26.32 -10.34 -2.23
N ALA A 33 26.66 -11.58 -1.85
CA ALA A 33 26.18 -12.24 -0.65
C ALA A 33 27.17 -11.99 0.49
N ASP A 34 26.69 -11.65 1.69
CA ASP A 34 27.47 -11.73 2.92
C ASP A 34 26.51 -11.93 4.11
N GLU A 35 26.52 -13.13 4.69
CA GLU A 35 25.80 -13.54 5.90
C GLU A 35 26.86 -13.89 6.96
N PRO A 36 26.91 -13.21 8.13
CA PRO A 36 27.78 -13.65 9.21
C PRO A 36 27.05 -14.64 10.14
N VAL A 37 27.56 -15.86 10.16
CA VAL A 37 27.21 -16.95 11.10
C VAL A 37 27.70 -16.59 12.52
N VAL A 38 26.80 -16.71 13.51
CA VAL A 38 27.10 -16.54 14.94
C VAL A 38 27.24 -17.90 15.60
N GLU A 39 28.45 -18.18 16.11
CA GLU A 39 28.88 -19.36 16.88
C GLU A 39 28.16 -19.44 18.25
N ALA A 40 27.58 -20.60 18.58
CA ALA A 40 26.83 -20.83 19.82
C ALA A 40 27.62 -21.68 20.84
N ALA A 41 27.83 -21.17 22.05
CA ALA A 41 28.47 -21.88 23.17
C ALA A 41 27.44 -22.51 24.12
N ALA A 42 27.61 -23.78 24.50
CA ALA A 42 26.73 -24.53 25.40
C ALA A 42 27.32 -24.72 26.82
N PRO A 43 26.53 -24.70 27.92
CA PRO A 43 27.04 -24.95 29.27
C PRO A 43 26.84 -26.41 29.74
N ARG A 44 27.84 -26.93 30.46
CA ARG A 44 27.85 -28.29 31.05
C ARG A 44 27.32 -28.27 32.50
N ARG A 45 26.29 -29.09 32.80
CA ARG A 45 25.81 -29.34 34.17
C ARG A 45 26.55 -30.50 34.84
N VAL A 46 26.95 -30.32 36.10
CA VAL A 46 27.44 -31.37 37.00
C VAL A 46 26.27 -31.86 37.85
N ARG A 47 26.04 -33.17 37.92
CA ARG A 47 25.08 -33.81 38.83
C ARG A 47 25.79 -34.17 40.14
N SER A 48 25.25 -33.70 41.26
CA SER A 48 25.61 -34.23 42.58
C SER A 48 24.64 -35.34 42.96
N ALA A 49 25.19 -36.51 43.29
CA ALA A 49 24.48 -37.70 43.73
C ALA A 49 23.91 -37.52 45.15
N ALA A 50 22.74 -38.14 45.37
CA ALA A 50 21.98 -38.13 46.60
C ALA A 50 22.69 -38.89 47.74
N ALA A 51 22.60 -38.34 48.96
CA ALA A 51 22.85 -39.08 50.18
C ALA A 51 21.72 -40.08 50.44
N THR A 52 22.12 -41.29 50.78
CA THR A 52 21.35 -42.47 51.12
C THR A 52 20.43 -42.24 52.32
N ASN A 53 19.16 -42.62 52.17
CA ASN A 53 18.19 -42.70 53.26
C ASN A 53 17.97 -44.19 53.57
N GLU A 54 18.35 -44.65 54.76
CA GLU A 54 18.08 -46.02 55.20
C GLU A 54 16.64 -46.13 55.70
N GLY A 55 15.80 -46.78 54.89
CA GLY A 55 14.49 -47.26 55.30
C GLY A 55 14.57 -48.75 55.67
N HIS A 56 14.08 -49.10 56.87
CA HIS A 56 13.80 -50.49 57.25
C HIS A 56 12.29 -50.75 57.25
N GLY A 57 11.86 -51.74 56.46
CA GLY A 57 10.74 -52.61 56.86
C GLY A 57 9.44 -52.54 56.06
N GLY A 58 9.42 -53.20 54.90
CA GLY A 58 8.25 -53.96 54.44
C GLY A 58 7.45 -53.32 53.31
N ALA A 59 7.86 -53.57 52.07
CA ALA A 59 6.90 -53.69 50.98
C ALA A 59 6.07 -54.96 51.25
N THR A 60 4.73 -54.86 51.23
CA THR A 60 3.74 -55.95 51.45
C THR A 60 3.20 -56.17 52.88
N ALA A 61 3.29 -55.19 53.78
CA ALA A 61 2.38 -55.13 54.93
C ALA A 61 1.65 -53.79 54.87
N LEU A 62 0.32 -53.83 54.70
CA LEU A 62 -0.50 -52.61 54.71
C LEU A 62 -0.34 -51.95 56.08
N ARG A 63 0.31 -50.79 56.10
CA ARG A 63 0.46 -49.97 57.30
C ARG A 63 -0.82 -49.16 57.47
N PHE A 64 -1.81 -49.78 58.08
CA PHE A 64 -3.14 -49.19 58.30
C PHE A 64 -3.01 -47.85 59.02
N ASP A 65 -2.22 -47.78 60.10
CA ASP A 65 -2.02 -46.54 60.86
C ASP A 65 -1.60 -45.35 59.98
N ARG A 66 -0.71 -45.59 59.01
CA ARG A 66 -0.24 -44.56 58.08
C ARG A 66 -1.31 -44.16 57.05
N LEU A 67 -2.21 -45.07 56.72
CA LEU A 67 -3.34 -44.80 55.84
C LEU A 67 -4.41 -44.00 56.57
N GLU A 68 -4.70 -44.31 57.83
CA GLU A 68 -5.62 -43.53 58.67
C GLU A 68 -5.10 -42.11 58.92
N ASP A 69 -3.83 -41.95 59.27
CA ASP A 69 -3.20 -40.63 59.41
C ASP A 69 -3.24 -39.82 58.10
N ARG A 70 -2.98 -40.49 56.98
CA ARG A 70 -3.05 -39.85 55.66
C ARG A 70 -4.49 -39.48 55.29
N GLN A 71 -5.47 -40.31 55.64
CA GLN A 71 -6.88 -40.04 55.39
C GLN A 71 -7.34 -38.82 56.20
N HIS A 72 -7.00 -38.77 57.49
CA HIS A 72 -7.31 -37.62 58.35
C HIS A 72 -6.68 -36.31 57.84
N ALA A 73 -5.43 -36.36 57.35
CA ALA A 73 -4.77 -35.20 56.78
C ALA A 73 -5.41 -34.75 55.45
N LEU A 74 -5.91 -35.68 54.64
CA LEU A 74 -6.61 -35.37 53.39
C LEU A 74 -8.00 -34.79 53.65
N ASP A 75 -8.74 -35.30 54.65
CA ASP A 75 -10.05 -34.77 55.03
C ASP A 75 -9.93 -33.35 55.59
N ALA A 76 -8.96 -33.07 56.46
CA ALA A 76 -8.69 -31.73 56.96
C ALA A 76 -8.29 -30.73 55.84
N ALA A 77 -7.50 -31.19 54.85
CA ALA A 77 -7.14 -30.39 53.68
C ALA A 77 -8.35 -30.11 52.77
N ASN A 78 -9.26 -31.07 52.62
CA ASN A 78 -10.48 -30.93 51.83
C ASN A 78 -11.49 -30.00 52.50
N GLU A 79 -11.64 -30.04 53.83
CA GLU A 79 -12.44 -29.07 54.58
C GLU A 79 -11.89 -27.66 54.40
N SER A 80 -10.57 -27.47 54.51
CA SER A 80 -9.93 -26.16 54.25
C SER A 80 -10.13 -25.69 52.80
N ALA A 81 -10.10 -26.59 51.81
CA ALA A 81 -10.33 -26.26 50.41
C ALA A 81 -11.78 -25.84 50.13
N ARG A 82 -12.76 -26.36 50.88
CA ARG A 82 -14.19 -26.04 50.73
C ARG A 82 -14.58 -24.71 51.38
N THR A 83 -13.86 -24.29 52.41
CA THR A 83 -14.10 -23.00 53.11
C THR A 83 -13.28 -21.84 52.52
N ALA A 84 -12.33 -22.12 51.61
CA ALA A 84 -11.54 -21.09 50.95
C ALA A 84 -12.40 -20.23 49.98
N PRO A 85 -12.48 -18.91 50.17
CA PRO A 85 -13.42 -18.06 49.42
C PRO A 85 -12.98 -17.67 48.00
N SER A 86 -12.02 -18.34 47.37
CA SER A 86 -11.63 -18.07 45.96
C SER A 86 -10.89 -19.24 45.32
N PRO A 87 -11.15 -19.58 44.04
CA PRO A 87 -10.40 -20.62 43.35
C PRO A 87 -8.93 -20.20 43.19
N LEU A 88 -8.00 -21.03 43.68
CA LEU A 88 -6.55 -20.81 43.57
C LEU A 88 -6.04 -20.80 42.11
N PHE A 89 -6.85 -21.32 41.20
CA PHE A 89 -6.63 -21.29 39.76
C PHE A 89 -7.83 -20.62 39.11
N GLY A 90 -7.71 -19.32 38.86
CA GLY A 90 -8.71 -18.57 38.09
C GLY A 90 -8.74 -19.03 36.64
N ALA A 91 -9.93 -19.15 36.05
CA ALA A 91 -10.06 -19.41 34.62
C ALA A 91 -9.47 -18.24 33.83
N THR A 92 -8.42 -18.50 33.04
CA THR A 92 -7.83 -17.49 32.16
C THR A 92 -8.72 -17.33 30.93
N ASN A 93 -9.31 -16.15 30.76
CA ASN A 93 -10.11 -15.81 29.60
C ASN A 93 -9.20 -15.39 28.45
N TRP A 94 -9.15 -16.20 27.39
CA TRP A 94 -8.36 -15.96 26.18
C TRP A 94 -9.16 -15.26 25.08
N THR A 95 -10.16 -14.45 25.44
CA THR A 95 -10.88 -13.69 24.43
C THR A 95 -9.90 -12.71 23.78
N PRO A 96 -9.60 -12.87 22.47
CA PRO A 96 -8.76 -11.90 21.80
C PRO A 96 -9.52 -10.57 21.82
N VAL A 97 -8.87 -9.54 22.36
CA VAL A 97 -9.38 -8.17 22.22
C VAL A 97 -9.50 -7.88 20.73
N ALA A 98 -10.64 -7.35 20.30
CA ALA A 98 -10.85 -7.00 18.91
C ALA A 98 -9.72 -6.05 18.47
N SER A 99 -8.93 -6.47 17.49
CA SER A 99 -7.88 -5.63 16.93
C SER A 99 -8.51 -4.36 16.39
N GLU A 100 -7.98 -3.21 16.83
CA GLU A 100 -8.40 -1.93 16.29
C GLU A 100 -8.16 -1.92 14.77
N ALA A 101 -9.16 -1.46 14.01
CA ALA A 101 -9.05 -1.45 12.57
C ALA A 101 -7.88 -0.53 12.16
N PRO A 102 -7.06 -0.93 11.18
CA PRO A 102 -5.97 -0.08 10.70
C PRO A 102 -6.53 1.27 10.24
N PRO A 103 -5.77 2.37 10.44
CA PRO A 103 -6.21 3.69 10.03
C PRO A 103 -6.54 3.73 8.53
N PRO A 104 -7.52 4.54 8.11
CA PRO A 104 -7.89 4.62 6.70
C PRO A 104 -6.70 5.10 5.86
N PRO A 105 -6.58 4.61 4.61
CA PRO A 105 -5.51 5.04 3.71
C PRO A 105 -5.61 6.55 3.43
N PRO A 106 -4.48 7.21 3.13
CA PRO A 106 -4.49 8.64 2.81
C PRO A 106 -5.36 8.92 1.58
N PRO A 107 -6.00 10.11 1.52
CA PRO A 107 -6.81 10.49 0.37
C PRO A 107 -5.94 10.54 -0.88
N LYS A 108 -6.50 10.09 -2.00
CA LYS A 108 -5.81 10.14 -3.29
C LYS A 108 -5.58 11.61 -3.70
N PRO A 109 -4.44 11.92 -4.34
CA PRO A 109 -4.25 13.21 -4.98
C PRO A 109 -5.36 13.44 -6.00
N VAL A 110 -5.98 14.62 -5.96
CA VAL A 110 -7.03 15.04 -6.89
C VAL A 110 -6.43 16.02 -7.89
N ALA A 111 -6.86 15.96 -9.15
CA ALA A 111 -6.41 16.92 -10.14
C ALA A 111 -6.79 18.37 -9.74
N PRO A 112 -5.87 19.33 -9.91
CA PRO A 112 -6.15 20.72 -9.62
C PRO A 112 -7.17 21.30 -10.63
N PRO A 113 -7.90 22.35 -10.23
CA PRO A 113 -8.79 23.07 -11.13
C PRO A 113 -7.99 23.76 -12.26
N PHE A 114 -8.62 23.93 -13.42
CA PHE A 114 -8.01 24.58 -14.57
C PHE A 114 -7.66 26.05 -14.26
N PRO A 115 -6.37 26.46 -14.29
CA PRO A 115 -5.92 27.74 -13.73
C PRO A 115 -6.10 28.95 -14.66
N TYR A 116 -6.73 28.78 -15.83
CA TYR A 116 -6.86 29.82 -16.84
C TYR A 116 -8.27 30.38 -16.88
N ALA A 117 -8.37 31.70 -17.00
CA ALA A 117 -9.65 32.37 -17.11
C ALA A 117 -10.15 32.34 -18.55
N TYR A 118 -11.39 31.90 -18.75
CA TYR A 118 -12.04 31.87 -20.05
C TYR A 118 -12.33 33.30 -20.53
N MET A 119 -11.83 33.66 -21.72
CA MET A 119 -12.03 34.98 -22.32
C MET A 119 -13.09 34.96 -23.42
N GLY A 120 -13.24 33.82 -24.11
CA GLY A 120 -14.21 33.68 -25.18
C GLY A 120 -13.88 32.53 -26.12
N LYS A 121 -14.64 32.42 -27.21
CA LYS A 121 -14.43 31.43 -28.26
C LYS A 121 -14.71 32.04 -29.63
N LEU A 122 -14.03 31.53 -30.65
CA LEU A 122 -14.22 31.87 -32.05
C LEU A 122 -14.44 30.60 -32.85
N LEU A 123 -15.39 30.62 -33.77
CA LEU A 123 -15.60 29.57 -34.76
C LEU A 123 -15.14 30.10 -36.12
N GLU A 124 -14.06 29.52 -36.66
CA GLU A 124 -13.47 29.93 -37.94
C GLU A 124 -13.25 28.67 -38.79
N ASP A 125 -13.76 28.65 -40.02
CA ASP A 125 -13.69 27.50 -40.94
C ASP A 125 -14.17 26.16 -40.33
N GLY A 126 -15.15 26.22 -39.42
CA GLY A 126 -15.65 25.05 -38.70
C GLY A 126 -14.75 24.57 -37.55
N VAL A 127 -13.65 25.26 -37.28
CA VAL A 127 -12.73 25.01 -36.17
C VAL A 127 -13.08 25.93 -35.01
N LEU A 128 -13.54 25.33 -33.90
CA LEU A 128 -13.76 26.05 -32.66
C LEU A 128 -12.41 26.29 -31.96
N THR A 129 -12.14 27.54 -31.57
CA THR A 129 -10.96 27.95 -30.80
C THR A 129 -11.43 28.69 -29.56
N ALA A 130 -11.08 28.18 -28.37
CA ALA A 130 -11.32 28.87 -27.12
C ALA A 130 -10.10 29.72 -26.76
N PHE A 131 -10.33 30.92 -26.22
CA PHE A 131 -9.29 31.80 -25.76
C PHE A 131 -9.32 31.85 -24.24
N PHE A 132 -8.17 31.59 -23.65
CA PHE A 132 -7.97 31.66 -22.21
C PHE A 132 -6.92 32.72 -21.87
N THR A 133 -6.96 33.21 -20.64
CA THR A 133 -6.00 34.19 -20.13
C THR A 133 -5.28 33.64 -18.90
N GLN A 134 -3.99 33.94 -18.83
CA GLN A 134 -3.12 33.67 -17.68
C GLN A 134 -2.35 34.95 -17.37
N GLY A 135 -2.83 35.73 -16.40
CA GLY A 135 -2.32 37.09 -16.17
C GLY A 135 -2.48 37.94 -17.44
N ASN A 136 -1.36 38.35 -18.04
CA ASN A 136 -1.32 39.18 -19.25
C ASN A 136 -1.19 38.40 -20.57
N ARG A 137 -1.15 37.07 -20.54
CA ARG A 137 -1.01 36.23 -21.73
C ARG A 137 -2.37 35.68 -22.18
N VAL A 138 -2.64 35.77 -23.48
CA VAL A 138 -3.77 35.09 -24.14
C VAL A 138 -3.28 33.77 -24.75
N ILE A 139 -4.03 32.70 -24.54
CA ILE A 139 -3.72 31.34 -24.96
C ILE A 139 -4.89 30.83 -25.83
N PRO A 140 -4.70 30.69 -27.15
CA PRO A 140 -5.66 30.01 -28.00
C PRO A 140 -5.55 28.50 -27.78
N VAL A 141 -6.69 27.83 -27.66
CA VAL A 141 -6.77 26.39 -27.37
C VAL A 141 -7.79 25.75 -28.31
N LYS A 142 -7.38 24.67 -28.97
CA LYS A 142 -8.23 23.86 -29.85
C LYS A 142 -8.41 22.45 -29.30
N ALA A 143 -9.37 21.71 -29.84
CA ALA A 143 -9.47 20.28 -29.55
C ALA A 143 -8.18 19.57 -30.00
N GLY A 144 -7.59 18.75 -29.13
CA GLY A 144 -6.32 18.07 -29.36
C GLY A 144 -5.07 18.83 -28.91
N ASP A 145 -5.18 20.13 -28.56
CA ASP A 145 -4.02 20.89 -28.06
C ASP A 145 -3.61 20.44 -26.67
N THR A 146 -2.34 20.70 -26.33
CA THR A 146 -1.82 20.54 -24.97
C THR A 146 -1.40 21.90 -24.42
N VAL A 147 -2.04 22.33 -23.34
CA VAL A 147 -1.77 23.58 -22.64
C VAL A 147 -0.67 23.34 -21.60
N ASP A 148 0.41 24.11 -21.71
CA ASP A 148 1.59 24.12 -20.82
C ASP A 148 2.17 22.73 -20.50
N ALA A 149 2.04 21.76 -21.42
CA ALA A 149 2.50 20.37 -21.27
C ALA A 149 1.87 19.60 -20.07
N VAL A 150 0.81 20.14 -19.46
CA VAL A 150 0.18 19.59 -18.25
C VAL A 150 -1.28 19.23 -18.49
N PHE A 151 -1.97 19.96 -19.36
CA PHE A 151 -3.38 19.72 -19.68
C PHE A 151 -3.55 19.42 -21.17
N ARG A 152 -4.08 18.25 -21.53
CA ARG A 152 -4.45 17.92 -22.90
C ARG A 152 -5.94 18.17 -23.10
N VAL A 153 -6.32 18.85 -24.18
CA VAL A 153 -7.72 19.02 -24.55
C VAL A 153 -8.15 17.83 -25.39
N ASP A 154 -9.05 17.00 -24.86
CA ASP A 154 -9.54 15.82 -25.58
C ASP A 154 -10.68 16.20 -26.52
N GLN A 155 -11.62 17.03 -26.05
CA GLN A 155 -12.78 17.47 -26.84
C GLN A 155 -13.20 18.89 -26.45
N MET A 156 -13.71 19.64 -27.42
CA MET A 156 -14.24 20.97 -27.19
C MET A 156 -15.56 21.16 -27.92
N THR A 157 -16.59 21.54 -27.19
CA THR A 157 -17.92 21.87 -27.70
C THR A 157 -18.22 23.35 -27.45
N ASN A 158 -19.37 23.82 -27.94
CA ASN A 158 -19.79 25.19 -27.69
C ASN A 158 -20.03 25.52 -26.21
N GLN A 159 -20.35 24.54 -25.37
CA GLN A 159 -20.69 24.77 -23.96
C GLN A 159 -19.66 24.19 -22.99
N ASN A 160 -18.91 23.17 -23.41
CA ASN A 160 -18.07 22.40 -22.51
C ASN A 160 -16.72 22.09 -23.19
N MET A 161 -15.66 22.06 -22.41
CA MET A 161 -14.36 21.57 -22.81
C MET A 161 -13.97 20.40 -21.92
N LYS A 162 -13.64 19.27 -22.54
CA LYS A 162 -13.11 18.08 -21.86
C LYS A 162 -11.60 18.07 -21.98
N LEU A 163 -10.92 18.03 -20.86
CA LEU A 163 -9.47 18.05 -20.78
C LEU A 163 -8.96 16.95 -19.84
N THR A 164 -7.77 16.45 -20.10
CA THR A 164 -7.08 15.47 -19.26
C THR A 164 -5.85 16.11 -18.63
N TYR A 165 -5.76 16.01 -17.31
CA TYR A 165 -4.58 16.40 -16.55
C TYR A 165 -3.55 15.27 -16.63
N LEU A 166 -2.47 15.50 -17.37
CA LEU A 166 -1.48 14.48 -17.73
C LEU A 166 -0.77 13.83 -16.53
N PRO A 167 -0.42 14.54 -15.45
CA PRO A 167 0.28 13.93 -14.32
C PRO A 167 -0.51 12.83 -13.60
N LEU A 168 -1.84 12.95 -13.54
CA LEU A 168 -2.72 11.95 -12.92
C LEU A 168 -3.54 11.15 -13.95
N ASN A 169 -3.45 11.48 -15.25
CA ASN A 169 -4.34 11.01 -16.31
C ASN A 169 -5.84 11.15 -15.95
N GLU A 170 -6.18 12.21 -15.23
CA GLU A 170 -7.52 12.46 -14.74
C GLU A 170 -8.26 13.42 -15.70
N THR A 171 -9.45 13.02 -16.12
CA THR A 171 -10.28 13.82 -17.03
C THR A 171 -11.17 14.78 -16.26
N GLN A 172 -11.21 16.03 -16.71
CA GLN A 172 -12.04 17.10 -16.17
C GLN A 172 -12.93 17.69 -17.27
N VAL A 173 -14.12 18.15 -16.87
CA VAL A 173 -15.05 18.87 -17.75
C VAL A 173 -15.18 20.30 -17.26
N LEU A 174 -14.80 21.24 -18.11
CA LEU A 174 -14.94 22.67 -17.86
C LEU A 174 -16.15 23.20 -18.63
N VAL A 175 -17.05 23.89 -17.94
CA VAL A 175 -18.13 24.62 -18.60
C VAL A 175 -17.56 25.95 -19.10
N LEU A 176 -17.61 26.18 -20.41
CA LEU A 176 -17.21 27.44 -21.01
C LEU A 176 -18.36 28.43 -20.82
N GLY A 177 -18.22 29.31 -19.82
CA GLY A 177 -19.27 30.24 -19.44
C GLY A 177 -19.61 31.21 -20.57
N ASN A 178 -20.90 31.41 -20.84
CA ASN A 178 -21.37 32.62 -21.49
C ASN A 178 -21.15 33.76 -20.49
N THR A 179 -20.04 34.50 -20.61
CA THR A 179 -19.94 35.80 -19.94
C THR A 179 -21.15 36.65 -20.38
N PRO A 180 -21.93 37.20 -19.43
CA PRO A 180 -23.11 38.00 -19.75
C PRO A 180 -22.76 39.27 -20.54
#